data_AF-A0A923ZIZ5-F1
#
_entry.id   AF-A0A923ZIZ5-F1
#
_cell.length_a   1.000
_cell.length_b   1.000
_cell.length_c   1.000
_cell.angle_alpha   90.00
_cell.angle_beta   90.00
_cell.angle_gamma   90.00
#
_symmetry.space_group_name_H-M   'P 1'
#
loop_
_entity.id
_entity.type
_entity.pdbx_description
1 polymer ?
#
loop_
_entity_poly.entity_id
_entity_poly.type
_entity_poly.pdbx_seq_one_letter_code
_entity_poly.pdbx_strand_id
1 'polypeptide(L)'
;MGAKLNTITQIDNLVYNYMLNSNKLLNVIDDAKNDPVSKLGDFRQSPLYQQTTPTKTAGTIDYTYDPNGNLVQDYNKDIIDANGNAGITYNYLNLPPWMVSHHPQASRVLQQQVSSISQLPLAQE
;
A
#
# COMPACT_ATOMS: atom_id res chain seq x y z
N MET A 1 -8.84 15.39 15.66
CA MET A 1 -8.30 15.00 16.99
C MET A 1 -9.02 13.74 17.44
N GLY A 2 -8.35 12.82 18.13
CA GLY A 2 -9.01 11.68 18.75
C GLY A 2 -8.22 11.13 19.93
N ALA A 3 -8.77 10.13 20.61
CA ALA A 3 -8.23 9.60 21.85
C ALA A 3 -7.43 8.32 21.61
N LYS A 4 -6.12 8.34 21.86
CA LYS A 4 -5.34 7.13 22.15
C LYS A 4 -5.28 7.02 23.68
N LEU A 5 -5.24 5.82 24.25
CA LEU A 5 -5.41 5.57 25.70
C LEU A 5 -4.88 6.71 26.60
N ASN A 6 -5.80 7.43 27.26
CA ASN A 6 -5.56 8.56 28.18
C ASN A 6 -4.83 9.80 27.62
N THR A 7 -4.67 9.93 26.30
CA THR A 7 -4.07 11.10 25.64
C THR A 7 -4.90 11.54 24.43
N ILE A 8 -5.11 12.84 24.30
CA ILE A 8 -5.71 13.42 23.10
C ILE A 8 -4.59 13.80 22.15
N THR A 9 -4.58 13.19 20.98
CA THR A 9 -3.57 13.43 19.95
C THR A 9 -4.25 13.81 18.64
N GLN A 10 -3.53 14.53 17.79
CA GLN A 10 -3.91 14.63 16.39
C GLN A 10 -3.72 13.24 15.78
N ILE A 11 -4.79 12.70 15.19
CA ILE A 11 -4.77 11.37 14.56
C ILE A 11 -4.40 11.53 13.10
N ASP A 12 -5.11 12.41 12.39
CA ASP A 12 -4.85 12.72 10.99
C ASP A 12 -4.61 14.23 10.79
N ASN A 13 -3.69 14.55 9.90
CA ASN A 13 -3.50 15.87 9.28
C ASN A 13 -3.32 15.68 7.78
N LEU A 14 -4.43 15.40 7.09
CA LEU A 14 -4.40 14.96 5.70
C LEU A 14 -4.21 16.14 4.75
N VAL A 15 -3.17 16.06 3.93
CA VAL A 15 -2.91 16.92 2.77
C VAL A 15 -3.18 16.11 1.51
N TYR A 16 -4.09 16.63 0.68
CA TYR A 16 -4.47 16.03 -0.60
C TYR A 16 -3.76 16.77 -1.73
N ASN A 17 -2.89 16.08 -2.46
CA ASN A 17 -2.25 16.63 -3.65
C ASN A 17 -2.91 16.06 -4.90
N TYR A 18 -3.08 16.88 -5.92
CA TYR A 18 -3.75 16.50 -7.16
C TYR A 18 -2.79 16.56 -8.35
N MET A 19 -3.08 15.77 -9.38
CA MET A 19 -2.38 15.91 -10.66
C MET A 19 -2.61 17.31 -11.23
N LEU A 20 -1.62 17.85 -11.94
CA LEU A 20 -1.68 19.19 -12.52
C LEU A 20 -2.93 19.34 -13.41
N ASN A 21 -3.69 20.42 -13.19
CA ASN A 21 -4.91 20.74 -13.94
C ASN A 21 -5.96 19.61 -13.97
N SER A 22 -6.07 18.83 -12.90
CA SER A 22 -6.99 17.70 -12.80
C SER A 22 -7.64 17.60 -11.42
N ASN A 23 -8.76 16.88 -11.34
CA ASN A 23 -9.37 16.43 -10.08
C ASN A 23 -8.88 15.04 -9.64
N LYS A 24 -7.95 14.43 -10.38
CA LYS A 24 -7.32 13.15 -10.03
C LYS A 24 -6.35 13.34 -8.87
N LEU A 25 -6.53 12.52 -7.83
CA LEU A 25 -5.70 12.56 -6.63
C LEU A 25 -4.31 11.99 -6.96
N LEU A 26 -3.24 12.66 -6.58
CA LEU A 26 -1.86 12.21 -6.77
C LEU A 26 -1.37 11.39 -5.57
N ASN A 27 -1.63 11.92 -4.37
CA ASN A 27 -1.30 11.28 -3.10
C ASN A 27 -2.15 11.87 -1.96
N VAL A 28 -2.09 11.17 -0.83
CA VAL A 28 -2.50 11.70 0.48
C VAL A 28 -1.30 11.61 1.41
N ILE A 29 -0.92 12.75 1.98
CA ILE A 29 0.13 12.84 3.00
C ILE A 29 -0.56 13.07 4.34
N ASP A 30 -0.21 12.27 5.34
CA ASP A 30 -0.60 12.52 6.72
C ASP A 30 0.57 13.15 7.47
N ASP A 31 0.46 14.46 7.72
CA ASP A 31 1.48 15.27 8.38
C ASP A 31 1.41 15.15 9.92
N ALA A 32 0.38 14.47 10.47
CA ALA A 32 0.26 14.17 11.90
C ALA A 32 1.14 12.99 12.36
N LYS A 33 1.94 12.42 11.44
CA LYS A 33 2.67 11.14 11.52
C LYS A 33 1.78 9.93 11.25
N ASN A 34 1.89 9.42 10.03
CA ASN A 34 1.34 8.14 9.61
C ASN A 34 1.79 6.99 10.55
N ASP A 35 0.83 6.35 11.20
CA ASP A 35 1.04 5.22 12.13
C ASP A 35 0.61 3.89 11.48
N PRO A 36 1.53 3.08 10.93
CA PRO A 36 1.17 1.83 10.23
C PRO A 36 0.37 0.82 11.06
N VAL A 37 0.50 0.86 12.40
CA VAL A 37 -0.04 -0.18 13.29
C VAL A 37 -1.38 0.18 13.92
N SER A 38 -1.91 1.36 13.60
CA SER A 38 -3.23 1.76 14.07
C SER A 38 -4.32 0.80 13.58
N LYS A 39 -5.50 0.84 14.22
CA LYS A 39 -6.54 -0.18 13.98
C LYS A 39 -7.93 0.39 13.77
N LEU A 40 -8.13 1.71 13.87
CA LEU A 40 -9.45 2.33 13.99
C LEU A 40 -9.65 3.51 13.05
N GLY A 41 -9.70 3.23 11.74
CA GLY A 41 -10.26 4.16 10.75
C GLY A 41 -9.44 5.42 10.43
N ASP A 42 -8.22 5.52 10.95
CA ASP A 42 -7.24 6.54 10.60
C ASP A 42 -6.57 6.26 9.26
N PHE A 43 -6.02 7.30 8.66
CA PHE A 43 -5.29 7.15 7.41
C PHE A 43 -4.02 6.34 7.67
N ARG A 44 -3.80 5.35 6.80
CA ARG A 44 -2.60 4.56 6.81
C ARG A 44 -2.11 4.27 5.42
N GLN A 45 -0.81 4.41 5.28
CA GLN A 45 -0.05 3.89 4.16
C GLN A 45 0.24 2.41 4.40
N SER A 46 0.29 1.64 3.31
CA SER A 46 0.75 0.25 3.37
C SER A 46 2.09 0.14 4.11
N PRO A 47 2.25 -0.83 5.02
CA PRO A 47 3.55 -1.14 5.63
C PRO A 47 4.62 -1.57 4.61
N LEU A 48 4.23 -2.17 3.48
CA LEU A 48 5.18 -2.48 2.41
C LEU A 48 5.63 -1.23 1.71
N TYR A 49 4.68 -0.37 1.35
CA TYR A 49 4.99 0.86 0.66
C TYR A 49 5.86 1.78 1.51
N GLN A 50 5.66 1.81 2.84
CA GLN A 50 6.53 2.56 3.75
C GLN A 50 7.97 2.05 3.81
N GLN A 51 8.23 0.78 3.51
CA GLN A 51 9.62 0.28 3.45
C GLN A 51 10.38 0.87 2.26
N THR A 52 9.69 1.14 1.15
CA THR A 52 10.31 1.69 -0.06
C THR A 52 10.19 3.20 -0.14
N THR A 53 9.12 3.77 0.43
CA THR A 53 8.80 5.20 0.43
C THR A 53 8.47 5.66 1.86
N PRO A 54 9.48 5.76 2.75
CA PRO A 54 9.28 6.10 4.15
C PRO A 54 8.86 7.56 4.38
N THR A 55 9.02 8.43 3.38
CA THR A 55 8.60 9.83 3.45
C THR A 55 7.99 10.23 2.12
N LYS A 56 6.79 10.80 2.17
CA LYS A 56 6.11 11.32 1.00
C LYS A 56 6.36 12.81 0.86
N THR A 57 6.45 13.25 -0.39
CA THR A 57 6.45 14.66 -0.76
C THR A 57 5.19 14.97 -1.55
N ALA A 58 4.90 16.26 -1.77
CA ALA A 58 3.77 16.65 -2.61
C ALA A 58 3.82 16.06 -4.03
N GLY A 59 5.01 15.69 -4.53
CA GLY A 59 5.20 15.06 -5.84
C GLY A 59 5.22 13.53 -5.86
N THR A 60 5.10 12.86 -4.70
CA THR A 60 5.05 11.39 -4.65
C THR A 60 3.78 10.87 -5.35
N ILE A 61 3.88 9.82 -6.15
CA ILE A 61 2.73 9.24 -6.88
C ILE A 61 2.25 8.00 -6.14
N ASP A 62 1.08 8.09 -5.50
CA ASP A 62 0.43 6.95 -4.84
C ASP A 62 -0.68 6.34 -5.70
N TYR A 63 -1.31 7.19 -6.51
CA TYR A 63 -2.48 6.85 -7.31
C TYR A 63 -2.16 7.06 -8.78
N THR A 64 -2.52 6.09 -9.61
CA THR A 64 -2.45 6.22 -11.07
C THR A 64 -3.78 5.84 -11.69
N TYR A 65 -4.01 6.37 -12.89
CA TYR A 65 -5.28 6.25 -13.58
C TYR A 65 -5.07 5.80 -15.01
N ASP A 66 -6.02 5.04 -15.53
CA ASP A 66 -6.08 4.73 -16.96
C ASP A 66 -6.48 5.98 -17.79
N PRO A 67 -6.41 5.92 -19.13
CA PRO A 67 -6.81 7.03 -20.00
C PRO A 67 -8.28 7.46 -19.84
N ASN A 68 -9.16 6.56 -19.41
CA ASN A 68 -10.57 6.85 -19.15
C ASN A 68 -10.78 7.51 -17.77
N GLY A 69 -9.73 7.59 -16.96
CA GLY A 69 -9.76 8.21 -15.63
C GLY A 69 -10.12 7.28 -14.49
N ASN A 70 -10.17 5.96 -14.71
CA ASN A 70 -10.40 5.00 -13.64
C ASN A 70 -9.10 4.72 -12.87
N LEU A 71 -9.19 4.47 -11.56
CA LEU A 71 -8.03 4.23 -10.69
C LEU A 71 -7.43 2.83 -10.95
N VAL A 72 -6.14 2.75 -11.31
CA VAL A 72 -5.49 1.46 -11.60
C VAL A 72 -4.44 1.04 -10.55
N GLN A 73 -3.93 1.99 -9.76
CA GLN A 73 -3.00 1.73 -8.67
C GLN A 73 -3.36 2.54 -7.41
N ASP A 74 -3.17 1.93 -6.25
CA ASP A 74 -3.20 2.59 -4.94
C ASP A 74 -2.14 1.98 -4.02
N TYR A 75 -1.00 2.66 -3.88
CA TYR A 75 0.10 2.23 -3.02
C TYR A 75 -0.24 2.30 -1.52
N ASN A 76 -1.25 3.05 -1.10
CA ASN A 76 -1.69 3.10 0.30
C ASN A 76 -2.45 1.84 0.71
N LYS A 77 -2.99 1.10 -0.26
CA LYS A 77 -3.79 -0.12 -0.05
C LYS A 77 -3.16 -1.38 -0.65
N ASP A 78 -1.90 -1.30 -1.09
CA ASP A 78 -1.21 -2.35 -1.83
C ASP A 78 -2.01 -2.83 -3.06
N ILE A 79 -2.76 -1.94 -3.69
CA ILE A 79 -3.50 -2.24 -4.93
C ILE A 79 -2.54 -2.02 -6.10
N ILE A 80 -1.60 -2.95 -6.20
CA ILE A 80 -0.58 -3.07 -7.22
C ILE A 80 -0.33 -4.56 -7.47
N ASP A 81 0.19 -4.92 -8.63
CA ASP A 81 0.70 -6.28 -8.84
C ASP A 81 2.06 -6.50 -8.13
N ALA A 82 2.56 -7.73 -8.16
CA ALA A 82 3.83 -8.10 -7.51
C ALA A 82 5.07 -7.37 -8.08
N ASN A 83 4.95 -6.74 -9.25
CA ASN A 83 6.02 -5.98 -9.91
C ASN A 83 5.80 -4.46 -9.78
N GLY A 84 4.77 -4.01 -9.06
CA GLY A 84 4.45 -2.60 -8.89
C GLY A 84 3.68 -1.97 -10.05
N ASN A 85 3.00 -2.76 -10.89
CA ASN A 85 2.11 -2.26 -11.96
C ASN A 85 0.65 -2.14 -11.48
N ALA A 86 -0.25 -1.85 -12.42
CA ALA A 86 -1.70 -1.77 -12.20
C ALA A 86 -2.26 -3.01 -11.47
N GLY A 87 -2.90 -2.76 -10.32
CA GLY A 87 -3.59 -3.78 -9.53
C GLY A 87 -5.10 -3.89 -9.86
N ILE A 88 -5.68 -2.85 -10.47
CA ILE A 88 -7.08 -2.85 -10.92
C ILE A 88 -7.09 -2.87 -12.44
N THR A 89 -7.95 -3.69 -13.01
CA THR A 89 -8.30 -3.61 -14.43
C THR A 89 -9.77 -3.31 -14.60
N TYR A 90 -10.12 -2.76 -15.75
CA TYR A 90 -11.48 -2.39 -16.09
C TYR A 90 -11.89 -3.06 -17.40
N ASN A 91 -13.17 -3.42 -17.49
CA ASN A 91 -13.75 -3.82 -18.77
C ASN A 91 -14.15 -2.59 -19.61
N TYR A 92 -14.68 -2.84 -20.81
CA TYR A 92 -15.14 -1.78 -21.72
C TYR A 92 -16.28 -0.89 -21.17
N LEU A 93 -16.93 -1.29 -20.07
CA LEU A 93 -17.96 -0.52 -19.38
C LEU A 93 -17.43 0.24 -18.16
N ASN A 94 -16.11 0.30 -17.99
CA ASN A 94 -15.42 0.87 -16.83
C ASN A 94 -15.84 0.23 -15.49
N LEU A 95 -16.24 -1.04 -15.53
CA LEU A 95 -16.51 -1.83 -14.32
C LEU A 95 -15.27 -2.66 -13.98
N PRO A 96 -14.81 -2.67 -12.73
CA PRO A 96 -13.68 -3.50 -12.31
C PRO A 96 -14.16 -4.95 -12.22
N PRO A 97 -13.73 -5.85 -13.14
CA PRO A 97 -14.13 -7.24 -13.08
C PRO A 97 -13.31 -8.00 -12.02
N TRP A 98 -12.13 -7.50 -11.68
CA TRP A 98 -11.23 -8.06 -10.68
C TRP A 98 -10.25 -7.00 -10.17
N MET A 99 -9.76 -7.19 -8.95
CA MET A 99 -8.74 -6.35 -8.32
C MET A 99 -7.73 -7.27 -7.63
N VAL A 100 -6.44 -6.96 -7.79
CA VAL A 100 -5.35 -7.59 -7.07
C VAL A 100 -4.93 -6.66 -5.93
N SER A 101 -4.85 -7.21 -4.72
CA SER A 101 -4.20 -6.56 -3.59
C SER A 101 -3.01 -7.43 -3.20
N HIS A 102 -1.81 -6.87 -3.22
CA HIS A 102 -0.61 -7.58 -2.82
C HIS A 102 -0.53 -7.66 -1.30
N HIS A 103 -0.98 -8.77 -0.71
CA HIS A 103 -0.85 -9.02 0.72
C HIS A 103 0.40 -9.87 1.03
N PRO A 104 1.43 -9.32 1.70
CA PRO A 104 2.77 -9.92 1.80
C PRO A 104 2.86 -11.14 2.74
N GLN A 105 1.80 -11.46 3.49
CA GLN A 105 1.82 -12.63 4.38
C GLN A 105 1.66 -13.96 3.61
N ALA A 106 1.18 -13.94 2.36
CA ALA A 106 1.04 -15.18 1.58
C ALA A 106 2.40 -15.68 1.03
N SER A 107 3.38 -14.79 0.84
CA SER A 107 4.67 -15.14 0.22
C SER A 107 5.76 -15.58 1.21
N ARG A 108 5.54 -15.45 2.53
CA ARG A 108 6.51 -15.89 3.56
C ARG A 108 6.44 -17.37 3.91
N VAL A 109 5.30 -18.03 3.67
CA VAL A 109 5.13 -19.47 3.98
C VAL A 109 5.99 -20.33 3.04
N LEU A 110 6.15 -19.92 1.79
CA LEU A 110 6.92 -20.70 0.81
C LEU A 110 8.44 -20.61 1.01
N GLN A 111 8.97 -19.46 1.46
CA GLN A 111 10.43 -19.30 1.63
C GLN A 111 10.97 -19.94 2.91
N GLN A 112 10.21 -19.94 4.01
CA GLN A 112 10.64 -20.62 5.25
C GLN A 112 10.70 -22.14 5.10
N GLN A 113 9.85 -22.74 4.26
CA GLN A 113 9.82 -24.18 4.08
C GLN A 113 11.00 -24.72 3.26
N VAL A 114 11.59 -23.91 2.35
CA VAL A 114 12.75 -24.35 1.55
C VAL A 114 14.06 -24.28 2.35
N SER A 115 14.19 -23.36 3.30
CA SER A 115 15.39 -23.20 4.13
C SER A 115 15.58 -24.32 5.15
N SER A 116 14.51 -25.02 5.54
CA SER A 116 14.59 -26.15 6.49
C SER A 116 14.99 -27.48 5.81
N ILE A 117 14.86 -27.58 4.49
CA ILE A 117 15.17 -28.82 3.74
C ILE A 117 16.67 -28.89 3.40
N SER A 118 17.39 -27.77 3.43
CA SER A 118 18.80 -27.69 3.03
C SER A 118 19.83 -28.02 4.13
N GLN A 119 19.38 -28.43 5.32
CA GLN A 119 20.27 -28.64 6.48
C GLN A 119 20.32 -30.08 7.03
N LEU A 120 19.92 -31.09 6.25
CA LEU A 120 20.18 -32.49 6.65
C LEU A 120 21.69 -32.78 6.54
N PRO A 121 22.39 -33.15 7.62
CA PRO A 121 23.80 -33.52 7.54
C PRO A 121 23.93 -34.83 6.76
N LEU A 122 24.88 -34.89 5.82
CA LEU A 122 25.30 -36.14 5.18
C LEU A 122 25.87 -37.05 6.27
N ALA A 123 25.18 -38.15 6.57
CA ALA A 123 25.75 -39.21 7.40
C ALA A 123 26.97 -39.78 6.66
N GLN A 124 28.15 -39.66 7.27
CA GLN A 124 29.36 -40.32 6.79
C GLN A 124 29.28 -41.80 7.21
N GLU A 125 29.37 -42.69 6.23
CA GLU A 125 29.61 -44.13 6.43
C GLU A 125 31.04 -44.39 6.93
#